data_AF-F8NKB6-F1
#
_entry.id   AF-F8NKB6-F1
#
_cell.length_a   1.000
_cell.length_b   1.000
_cell.length_c   1.000
_cell.angle_alpha   90.00
_cell.angle_beta   90.00
_cell.angle_gamma   90.00
#
_symmetry.space_group_name_H-M   'P 1'
#
loop_
_entity.id
_entity.type
_entity.pdbx_description
1 polymer ?
#
loop_
_entity_poly.entity_id
_entity_poly.type
_entity_poly.pdbx_seq_one_letter_code
_entity_poly.pdbx_strand_id
1 'polypeptide(L)'
;MPGVKDFALQANNYLLIAHDAIIASRVNQTHQANTLRREENTYKVGDLVYLSTEYLSLPKGRAWKLLHKYIGQYNIVRTNAEKFTTSSSSLRSSKMSGYTQYFMLGY
;
A
#
# COMPACT_ATOMS: atom_id res chain seq x y z
N MET A 1 -19.05 -39.67 38.74
CA MET A 1 -19.73 -38.39 38.97
C MET A 1 -20.09 -37.75 37.62
N PRO A 2 -21.37 -37.64 37.26
CA PRO A 2 -21.81 -37.12 35.96
C PRO A 2 -21.36 -35.66 35.70
N GLY A 3 -21.43 -34.77 36.69
CA GLY A 3 -21.13 -33.34 36.50
C GLY A 3 -19.70 -32.97 36.09
N VAL A 4 -18.69 -33.81 36.39
CA VAL A 4 -17.30 -33.55 35.93
C VAL A 4 -17.16 -33.80 34.43
N LYS A 5 -17.89 -34.80 33.90
CA LYS A 5 -17.90 -35.10 32.47
C LYS A 5 -18.64 -34.02 31.68
N ASP A 6 -19.75 -33.53 32.24
CA ASP A 6 -20.54 -32.45 31.64
C ASP A 6 -19.73 -31.14 31.55
N PHE A 7 -18.96 -30.82 32.60
CA PHE A 7 -18.07 -29.67 32.59
C PHE A 7 -16.98 -29.79 31.51
N ALA A 8 -16.35 -30.97 31.39
CA ALA A 8 -15.33 -31.21 30.38
C ALA A 8 -15.89 -31.15 28.95
N LEU A 9 -17.12 -31.64 28.74
CA LEU A 9 -17.81 -31.53 27.46
C LEU A 9 -18.11 -30.07 27.12
N GLN A 10 -18.60 -29.30 28.09
CA GLN A 10 -18.90 -27.89 27.91
C GLN A 10 -17.65 -27.07 27.60
N ALA A 11 -16.53 -27.35 28.26
CA ALA A 11 -15.26 -26.70 27.99
C ALA A 11 -14.77 -26.95 26.55
N ASN A 12 -14.90 -28.18 26.06
CA ASN A 12 -14.56 -28.50 24.66
C ASN A 12 -15.48 -27.79 23.67
N ASN A 13 -16.78 -27.70 23.96
CA ASN A 13 -17.72 -26.97 23.10
C ASN A 13 -17.36 -25.49 23.00
N TYR A 14 -17.01 -24.84 24.11
CA TYR A 14 -16.58 -23.45 24.08
C TYR A 14 -15.27 -23.25 23.32
N LEU A 15 -14.34 -24.20 23.40
CA LEU A 15 -13.11 -24.16 22.62
C LEU A 15 -13.40 -24.22 21.11
N LEU A 16 -14.29 -25.11 20.68
CA LEU A 16 -14.72 -25.22 19.29
C LEU A 16 -15.38 -23.93 18.79
N ILE A 17 -16.31 -23.37 19.57
CA ILE A 17 -16.98 -22.10 19.24
C ILE A 17 -15.96 -20.96 19.11
N ALA A 18 -14.98 -20.90 20.01
CA ALA A 18 -13.92 -19.89 19.94
C ALA A 18 -13.07 -20.03 18.68
N HIS A 19 -12.75 -21.27 18.26
CA HIS A 19 -12.03 -21.52 17.01
C HIS A 19 -12.82 -21.05 15.80
N ASP A 20 -14.10 -21.39 15.72
CA ASP A 20 -14.97 -20.98 14.61
C ASP A 20 -15.09 -19.45 14.52
N ALA A 21 -15.23 -18.79 15.67
CA ALA A 21 -15.27 -17.34 15.75
C ALA A 21 -13.97 -16.68 15.24
N ILE A 22 -12.80 -17.26 15.56
CA ILE A 22 -11.51 -16.78 15.07
C ILE A 22 -11.40 -16.95 13.55
N ILE A 23 -11.81 -18.11 13.02
CA ILE A 23 -11.78 -18.39 11.58
C ILE A 23 -12.69 -17.40 10.84
N ALA A 24 -13.93 -17.23 11.29
CA ALA A 24 -14.88 -16.30 10.70
C ALA A 24 -14.37 -14.85 10.73
N SER A 25 -13.77 -14.43 11.85
CA SER A 25 -13.18 -13.09 11.99
C SER A 25 -12.03 -12.86 11.01
N ARG A 26 -11.16 -13.86 10.82
CA ARG A 26 -10.04 -13.77 9.86
C ARG A 26 -10.52 -13.63 8.42
N VAL A 27 -11.57 -14.34 8.02
CA VAL A 27 -12.16 -14.19 6.67
C VAL A 27 -12.66 -12.77 6.43
N ASN A 28 -13.33 -12.18 7.42
CA ASN A 28 -13.79 -10.80 7.31
C ASN A 28 -12.63 -9.80 7.29
N GLN A 29 -11.61 -10.01 8.12
CA GLN A 29 -10.42 -9.15 8.14
C GLN A 29 -9.65 -9.23 6.82
N THR A 30 -9.44 -10.41 6.26
CA THR A 30 -8.75 -10.56 4.97
C THR A 30 -9.57 -9.95 3.85
N HIS A 31 -10.89 -10.14 3.83
CA HIS A 31 -11.77 -9.48 2.88
C HIS A 31 -11.63 -7.95 2.97
N GLN A 32 -11.78 -7.35 4.16
CA GLN A 32 -11.68 -5.90 4.34
C GLN A 32 -10.27 -5.35 4.04
N ALA A 33 -9.22 -6.06 4.47
CA ALA A 33 -7.84 -5.69 4.17
C ALA A 33 -7.55 -5.73 2.66
N ASN A 34 -8.15 -6.68 1.93
CA ASN A 34 -8.04 -6.76 0.48
C ASN A 34 -8.89 -5.69 -0.22
N THR A 35 -10.08 -5.36 0.28
CA THR A 35 -10.93 -4.27 -0.26
C THR A 35 -10.24 -2.90 -0.16
N LEU A 36 -9.44 -2.67 0.88
CA LEU A 36 -8.68 -1.42 1.05
C LEU A 36 -7.43 -1.32 0.15
N ARG A 37 -7.00 -2.41 -0.48
CA ARG A 37 -6.03 -2.31 -1.58
C ARG A 37 -6.78 -1.71 -2.76
N ARG A 38 -6.74 -0.39 -2.87
CA ARG A 38 -7.16 0.31 -4.09
C ARG A 38 -6.50 -0.39 -5.27
N GLU A 39 -7.29 -0.74 -6.28
CA GLU A 39 -6.72 -1.03 -7.58
C GLU A 39 -5.81 0.14 -7.93
N GLU A 40 -4.59 -0.16 -8.35
CA GLU A 40 -3.65 0.87 -8.76
C GLU A 40 -4.33 1.64 -9.89
N ASN A 41 -4.70 2.90 -9.63
CA ASN A 41 -5.38 3.75 -10.59
C ASN A 41 -4.55 3.70 -11.88
N THR A 42 -5.11 3.07 -12.91
CA THR A 42 -4.42 2.91 -14.17
C THR A 42 -4.48 4.25 -14.86
N TYR A 43 -3.43 5.06 -14.67
CA TYR A 43 -3.33 6.36 -15.28
C TYR A 43 -3.17 6.24 -16.79
N LYS A 44 -3.98 6.98 -17.54
CA LYS A 44 -3.92 7.02 -19.00
C LYS A 44 -3.13 8.22 -19.47
N VAL A 45 -2.55 8.09 -20.66
CA VAL A 45 -1.95 9.22 -21.37
C VAL A 45 -3.04 10.27 -21.60
N GLY A 46 -2.78 11.52 -21.20
CA GLY A 46 -3.74 12.62 -21.27
C GLY A 46 -4.49 12.92 -19.97
N ASP A 47 -4.37 12.10 -18.92
CA ASP A 47 -4.97 12.42 -17.61
C ASP A 47 -4.20 13.56 -16.93
N LEU A 48 -4.95 14.44 -16.24
CA LEU A 48 -4.42 15.53 -15.40
C LEU A 48 -4.19 15.00 -13.98
N VAL A 49 -2.93 14.96 -13.55
CA VAL A 49 -2.54 14.41 -12.24
C VAL A 49 -1.76 15.42 -11.42
N TYR A 50 -2.01 15.41 -10.11
CA TYR A 50 -1.24 16.17 -9.13
C TYR A 50 0.00 15.41 -8.67
N LEU A 51 1.15 16.08 -8.58
CA LEU A 51 2.38 15.48 -8.06
C LEU A 51 2.59 15.83 -6.59
N SER A 52 2.94 14.83 -5.78
CA SER A 52 3.34 15.06 -4.38
C SER A 52 4.70 15.74 -4.32
N THR A 53 4.84 16.71 -3.41
CA THR A 53 6.11 17.41 -3.16
C THR A 53 7.08 16.63 -2.27
N GLU A 54 6.67 15.47 -1.75
CA GLU A 54 7.44 14.66 -0.79
C GLU A 54 8.77 14.13 -1.36
N TYR A 55 8.82 13.82 -2.66
CA TYR A 55 10.00 13.28 -3.34
C TYR A 55 10.50 14.15 -4.49
N LEU A 56 10.07 15.42 -4.55
CA LEU A 56 10.46 16.34 -5.61
C LEU A 56 11.57 17.28 -5.12
N SER A 57 12.61 17.46 -5.94
CA SER A 57 13.62 18.48 -5.70
C SER A 57 13.06 19.87 -6.00
N LEU A 58 12.54 20.53 -4.98
CA LEU A 58 12.02 21.89 -5.08
C LEU A 58 13.16 22.93 -5.09
N PRO A 59 12.95 24.11 -5.70
CA PRO A 59 13.95 25.17 -5.72
C PRO A 59 14.38 25.54 -4.30
N LYS A 60 15.70 25.64 -4.10
CA LYS A 60 16.30 25.93 -2.79
C LYS A 60 15.91 27.34 -2.32
N GLY A 61 15.74 27.53 -1.01
CA GLY A 61 15.45 28.83 -0.39
C GLY A 61 13.99 29.07 0.00
N ARG A 62 13.10 28.07 -0.14
CA ARG A 62 11.71 28.15 0.35
C ARG A 62 11.50 27.29 1.58
N ALA A 63 10.79 27.83 2.57
CA ALA A 63 10.39 27.07 3.75
C ALA A 63 9.41 25.95 3.34
N TRP A 64 9.72 24.71 3.72
CA TRP A 64 8.89 23.53 3.44
C TRP A 64 7.49 23.63 4.04
N LYS A 65 7.36 24.37 5.15
CA LYS A 65 6.07 24.64 5.82
C LYS A 65 5.11 25.48 4.98
N LEU A 66 5.60 26.19 3.96
CA LEU A 66 4.80 27.05 3.08
C LEU A 66 4.54 26.42 1.71
N LEU A 67 5.00 25.19 1.49
CA LEU A 67 4.80 24.47 0.25
C LEU A 67 3.50 23.66 0.32
N HIS A 68 2.73 23.69 -0.76
CA HIS A 68 1.57 22.82 -0.88
C HIS A 68 2.04 21.36 -0.96
N LYS A 69 1.25 20.45 -0.36
CA LYS A 69 1.50 19.00 -0.41
C LYS A 69 1.48 18.45 -1.84
N TYR A 70 0.70 19.09 -2.71
CA TYR A 70 0.58 18.73 -4.12
C TYR A 70 0.80 19.95 -5.00
N ILE A 71 1.52 19.77 -6.11
CA ILE A 71 1.78 20.81 -7.09
C ILE A 71 1.16 20.46 -8.43
N GLY A 72 0.58 21.48 -9.08
CA GLY A 72 0.19 21.51 -10.50
C GLY A 72 -0.75 20.40 -10.98
N GLN A 73 -1.49 20.67 -12.05
CA GLN A 73 -2.07 19.58 -12.85
C GLN A 73 -1.11 19.32 -14.00
N TYR A 74 -0.52 18.13 -14.02
CA TYR A 74 0.40 17.72 -15.08
C TYR A 74 -0.28 16.70 -15.98
N ASN A 75 -0.07 16.84 -17.28
CA ASN A 75 -0.52 15.86 -18.26
C ASN A 75 0.45 14.68 -18.29
N ILE A 76 -0.09 13.47 -18.27
CA ILE A 76 0.70 12.26 -18.49
C ILE A 76 0.97 12.13 -19.99
N VAL A 77 2.23 12.29 -20.39
CA VAL A 77 2.66 12.24 -21.80
C VAL A 77 2.96 10.80 -22.25
N ARG A 78 3.41 9.95 -21.34
CA ARG A 78 3.73 8.54 -21.62
C ARG A 78 3.56 7.71 -20.35
N THR A 79 2.95 6.54 -20.49
CA THR A 79 2.87 5.54 -19.43
C THR A 79 3.85 4.40 -19.74
N ASN A 80 4.68 4.01 -18.76
CA ASN A 80 5.47 2.79 -18.85
C ASN A 80 4.73 1.67 -18.11
N ALA A 81 4.45 0.55 -18.78
CA ALA A 81 3.62 -0.54 -18.23
C ALA A 81 4.40 -1.46 -17.27
N GLU A 82 5.68 -1.20 -17.05
CA GLU A 82 6.52 -1.95 -16.13
C GLU A 82 6.16 -1.59 -14.69
N LYS A 83 5.28 -2.40 -14.09
CA LYS A 83 4.97 -2.36 -12.67
C LYS A 83 6.27 -2.66 -11.90
N PHE A 84 6.83 -1.67 -11.22
CA PHE A 84 7.85 -1.91 -10.20
C PHE A 84 7.18 -2.61 -9.02
N THR A 85 7.04 -3.92 -9.14
CA THR A 85 6.58 -4.78 -8.04
C THR A 85 7.70 -4.79 -7.01
N THR A 86 7.66 -3.88 -6.04
CA THR A 86 8.50 -3.96 -4.85
C THR A 86 8.00 -5.13 -4.02
N SER A 87 8.36 -6.34 -4.43
CA SER A 87 8.24 -7.54 -3.60
C SER A 87 9.14 -7.35 -2.39
N SER A 88 8.52 -7.07 -1.26
CA SER A 88 9.13 -6.92 0.06
C SER A 88 9.68 -8.26 0.56
N SER A 89 10.80 -8.71 0.00
CA SER A 89 11.61 -9.80 0.55
C SER A 89 12.98 -9.88 -0.13
N SER A 90 13.92 -9.04 0.29
CA SER A 90 15.36 -9.37 0.42
C SER A 90 16.16 -8.08 0.58
N LEU A 91 16.50 -7.75 1.82
CA LEU A 91 17.60 -6.82 2.11
C LEU A 91 18.90 -7.46 1.60
N ARG A 92 19.38 -7.06 0.43
CA ARG A 92 20.78 -7.24 0.05
C ARG A 92 21.31 -5.98 -0.65
N SER A 93 22.25 -5.37 0.05
CA SER A 93 23.23 -4.39 -0.42
C SER A 93 23.65 -4.64 -1.87
N SER A 94 23.39 -3.68 -2.76
CA SER A 94 24.20 -3.45 -3.95
C SER A 94 24.04 -1.99 -4.37
N LYS A 95 25.13 -1.24 -4.28
CA LYS A 95 25.30 0.07 -4.93
C LYS A 95 25.05 -0.11 -6.42
N MET A 96 23.91 0.38 -6.93
CA MET A 96 23.71 0.57 -8.36
C MET A 96 23.56 2.06 -8.67
N SER A 97 24.69 2.60 -9.12
CA SER A 97 24.81 3.74 -10.01
C SER A 97 23.81 3.61 -11.16
N GLY A 98 22.92 4.58 -11.32
CA GLY A 98 21.89 4.56 -12.36
C GLY A 98 20.87 5.68 -12.19
N TYR A 99 21.33 6.94 -12.20
CA TYR A 99 20.42 8.07 -12.32
C TYR A 99 19.85 8.08 -13.74
N THR A 100 18.61 7.61 -13.91
CA THR A 100 17.86 7.80 -15.15
C THR A 100 17.60 9.29 -15.32
N GLN A 101 18.31 9.87 -16.28
CA GLN A 101 18.33 11.27 -16.63
C GLN A 101 17.01 11.65 -17.31
N TYR A 102 16.11 12.35 -16.60
CA TYR A 102 14.96 12.99 -17.22
C TYR A 102 15.43 14.28 -17.90
N PHE A 103 15.70 14.21 -19.20
CA PHE A 103 15.88 15.39 -20.05
C PHE A 103 14.54 16.12 -20.20
N MET A 104 14.37 17.22 -19.46
CA MET A 104 13.40 18.27 -19.82
C MET A 104 14.01 19.04 -21.00
N LEU A 105 13.55 18.76 -22.22
CA LEU A 105 13.71 19.70 -23.34
C LEU A 105 12.85 20.92 -23.02
N GLY A 106 13.52 22.06 -22.81
CA GLY A 106 12.87 23.32 -22.50
C GLY A 106 12.01 23.81 -23.66
N TYR A 107 10.92 24.49 -23.30
CA TYR A 107 10.61 25.87 -23.68
C TYR A 107 9.82 26.50 -22.54
#